data_AF-A0A2V8V2L9-F1
#
_entry.id   AF-A0A2V8V2L9-F1
#
_cell.length_a   1.000
_cell.length_b   1.000
_cell.length_c   1.000
_cell.angle_alpha   90.00
_cell.angle_beta   90.00
_cell.angle_gamma   90.00
#
_symmetry.space_group_name_H-M   'P 1'
#
loop_
_entity.id
_entity.type
_entity.pdbx_description
1 polymer ?
#
loop_
_entity_poly.entity_id
_entity_poly.type
_entity_poly.pdbx_seq_one_letter_code
_entity_poly.pdbx_strand_id
1 'polypeptide(L)'
;METVAWDAKTPGPRSETLEGATAVVNLVGKSVNCCYTPENRREILESRLDSVRVLGAAIAGCRWPPEVFVQAGSLAIYGDAGDRICTERTPPATGFSANVCLASSPLTGP
;
A
#
# COMPACT_ATOMS: atom_id res chain seq x y z
N MET A 1 6.78 19.18 -13.49
CA MET A 1 6.50 18.38 -12.28
C MET A 1 5.33 19.05 -11.59
N GLU A 2 4.23 18.32 -11.46
CA GLU A 2 3.01 18.80 -10.80
C GLU A 2 2.88 18.08 -9.45
N THR A 3 2.34 18.78 -8.45
CA THR A 3 2.02 18.19 -7.15
C THR A 3 0.60 18.56 -6.78
N VAL A 4 -0.18 17.57 -6.34
CA VAL A 4 -1.56 17.75 -5.92
C VAL A 4 -1.70 17.23 -4.49
N ALA A 5 -2.37 17.99 -3.63
CA ALA A 5 -2.70 17.53 -2.30
C ALA A 5 -3.79 16.44 -2.38
N TRP A 6 -3.52 15.30 -1.74
CA TRP A 6 -4.41 14.15 -1.73
C TRP A 6 -4.42 13.52 -0.32
N ASP A 7 -5.60 13.12 0.15
CA ASP A 7 -5.82 12.61 1.51
C ASP A 7 -5.61 11.09 1.66
N ALA A 8 -5.38 10.38 0.55
CA ALA A 8 -5.25 8.94 0.46
C ALA A 8 -6.47 8.11 0.90
N LYS A 9 -7.63 8.76 1.06
CA LYS A 9 -8.88 8.17 1.54
C LYS A 9 -10.04 8.36 0.59
N THR A 10 -9.98 9.39 -0.25
CA THR A 10 -10.96 9.68 -1.30
C THR A 10 -10.26 9.71 -2.65
N PRO A 11 -10.92 9.45 -3.79
CA PRO A 11 -10.29 9.48 -5.13
C PRO A 11 -9.57 10.79 -5.47
N GLY A 12 -9.71 11.83 -4.63
CA GLY A 12 -9.06 13.11 -4.79
C GLY A 12 -9.65 13.91 -5.94
N PRO A 13 -9.27 15.19 -6.05
CA PRO A 13 -9.84 16.10 -7.03
C PRO A 13 -9.39 15.83 -8.48
N ARG A 14 -8.48 14.87 -8.76
CA ARG A 14 -7.93 14.64 -10.10
C ARG A 14 -7.65 13.17 -10.43
N SER A 15 -8.68 12.33 -10.47
CA SER A 15 -8.63 11.01 -11.14
C SER A 15 -8.05 11.11 -12.56
N GLU A 16 -8.25 12.26 -13.22
CA GLU A 16 -7.70 12.65 -14.53
C GLU A 16 -6.17 12.54 -14.61
N THR A 17 -5.43 12.69 -13.49
CA THR A 17 -3.96 12.57 -13.51
C THR A 17 -3.47 11.13 -13.68
N LEU A 18 -4.34 10.14 -13.44
CA LEU A 18 -4.05 8.74 -13.70
C LEU A 18 -4.34 8.34 -15.16
N GLU A 19 -5.18 9.11 -15.84
CA GLU A 19 -5.60 8.85 -17.22
C GLU A 19 -4.41 8.94 -18.19
N GLY A 20 -4.11 7.85 -18.89
CA GLY A 20 -2.97 7.77 -19.81
C GLY A 20 -1.59 7.80 -19.13
N ALA A 21 -1.52 7.68 -17.79
CA ALA A 21 -0.25 7.52 -17.11
C ALA A 21 0.41 6.18 -17.48
N THR A 22 1.74 6.13 -17.60
CA THR A 22 2.43 4.87 -17.90
C THR A 22 2.45 3.92 -16.70
N ALA A 23 2.63 4.47 -15.50
CA ALA A 23 2.73 3.69 -14.27
C ALA A 23 2.31 4.52 -13.05
N VAL A 24 1.85 3.83 -12.01
CA VAL A 24 1.56 4.39 -10.70
C VAL A 24 2.45 3.71 -9.66
N VAL A 25 3.08 4.51 -8.80
CA VAL A 25 3.88 4.02 -7.67
C VAL A 25 3.25 4.52 -6.38
N ASN A 26 2.68 3.61 -5.59
CA ASN A 26 2.09 3.93 -4.31
C ASN A 26 3.12 3.78 -3.18
N LEU A 27 3.50 4.91 -2.58
CA LEU A 27 4.38 4.98 -1.41
C LEU A 27 3.64 5.41 -0.14
N VAL A 28 2.31 5.50 -0.19
CA VAL A 28 1.51 5.99 0.94
C VAL A 28 1.51 5.02 2.11
N GLY A 29 1.71 5.56 3.30
CA GLY A 29 1.49 4.83 4.55
C GLY A 29 1.96 5.62 5.75
N LYS A 30 1.28 5.45 6.88
CA LYS A 30 1.77 5.96 8.17
C LYS A 30 3.12 5.34 8.50
N SER A 31 4.03 6.15 9.04
CA SER A 31 5.33 5.72 9.56
C SER A 31 5.14 4.71 10.70
N VAL A 32 5.92 3.63 10.65
CA VAL A 32 5.95 2.60 11.71
C VAL A 32 6.87 2.96 12.87
N ASN A 33 7.62 4.08 12.78
CA ASN A 33 8.48 4.58 13.85
C ASN A 33 7.64 5.27 14.96
N CYS A 34 6.81 4.49 15.65
CA CYS A 34 5.97 4.93 16.74
C CYS A 34 5.65 3.77 17.70
N CYS A 35 5.11 4.09 18.88
CA CYS A 35 4.63 3.07 19.82
C CYS A 35 3.40 2.36 19.25
N TYR A 36 3.32 1.03 19.35
CA TYR A 36 2.23 0.22 18.78
C TYR A 36 0.98 0.22 19.68
N THR A 37 0.44 1.40 19.98
CA THR A 37 -0.87 1.55 20.62
C THR A 37 -1.97 1.06 19.68
N PRO A 38 -3.18 0.73 20.19
CA PRO A 38 -4.31 0.35 19.35
C PRO A 38 -4.59 1.37 18.22
N GLU A 39 -4.51 2.65 18.52
CA GLU A 39 -4.73 3.76 17.57
C GLU A 39 -3.65 3.78 16.49
N ASN A 40 -2.38 3.66 16.89
CA ASN A 40 -1.27 3.65 15.94
C ASN A 40 -1.31 2.42 15.03
N ARG A 41 -1.63 1.24 15.56
CA ARG A 41 -1.80 0.01 14.78
C ARG A 41 -2.93 0.16 13.75
N ARG A 42 -4.07 0.71 14.18
CA ARG A 42 -5.19 1.00 13.28
C ARG A 42 -4.77 1.92 12.15
N GLU A 43 -4.12 3.05 12.46
CA GLU A 43 -3.68 4.00 11.43
C GLU A 43 -2.60 3.44 10.49
N ILE A 44 -1.68 2.61 10.99
CA ILE A 44 -0.67 1.93 10.17
C ILE A 44 -1.33 1.04 9.11
N LEU A 45 -2.37 0.32 9.50
CA LEU A 45 -3.14 -0.56 8.62
C LEU A 45 -4.00 0.24 7.65
N GLU A 46 -4.87 1.12 8.16
CA GLU A 46 -5.85 1.87 7.36
C GLU A 46 -5.16 2.77 6.32
N SER A 47 -4.10 3.49 6.68
CA SER A 47 -3.38 4.36 5.72
C SER A 47 -2.86 3.62 4.49
N ARG A 48 -2.56 2.32 4.62
CA ARG A 48 -2.13 1.47 3.50
C ARG A 48 -3.34 0.92 2.75
N LEU A 49 -4.32 0.36 3.46
CA LEU A 49 -5.50 -0.23 2.84
C LEU A 49 -6.33 0.79 2.06
N ASP A 50 -6.55 1.97 2.64
CA ASP A 50 -7.39 3.00 2.03
C ASP A 50 -6.72 3.54 0.76
N SER A 51 -5.41 3.79 0.80
CA SER A 51 -4.68 4.26 -0.38
C SER A 51 -4.72 3.26 -1.54
N VAL A 52 -4.54 1.96 -1.26
CA VAL A 52 -4.63 0.90 -2.27
C VAL A 52 -6.03 0.86 -2.89
N ARG A 53 -7.07 0.86 -2.05
CA ARG A 53 -8.47 0.77 -2.50
C ARG A 53 -8.85 1.94 -3.37
N VAL A 54 -8.52 3.14 -2.92
CA VAL A 54 -8.85 4.38 -3.62
C VAL A 54 -8.12 4.47 -4.96
N LEU A 55 -6.82 4.15 -5.00
CA LEU A 55 -6.06 4.13 -6.25
C LEU A 55 -6.58 3.04 -7.19
N GLY A 56 -6.88 1.85 -6.68
CA GLY A 56 -7.45 0.76 -7.48
C GLY A 56 -8.79 1.16 -8.11
N ALA A 57 -9.68 1.79 -7.34
CA ALA A 57 -10.95 2.30 -7.85
C ALA A 57 -10.75 3.42 -8.88
N ALA A 58 -9.81 4.33 -8.65
CA ALA A 58 -9.54 5.43 -9.57
C ALA A 58 -8.93 4.92 -10.90
N ILE A 59 -7.97 3.98 -10.83
CA ILE A 59 -7.38 3.32 -12.00
C ILE A 59 -8.44 2.56 -12.80
N ALA A 60 -9.33 1.82 -12.11
CA ALA A 60 -10.42 1.10 -12.77
C ALA A 60 -11.44 2.03 -13.46
N GLY A 61 -11.50 3.30 -13.05
CA GLY A 61 -12.35 4.32 -13.67
C GLY A 61 -11.72 5.01 -14.89
N CYS A 62 -10.44 4.80 -15.17
CA CYS A 62 -9.76 5.41 -16.32
C CYS A 62 -10.18 4.75 -17.63
N ARG A 63 -10.26 5.55 -18.71
CA ARG A 63 -10.50 5.05 -20.06
C ARG A 63 -9.27 4.34 -20.63
N TRP A 64 -8.09 4.85 -20.31
CA TRP A 64 -6.76 4.36 -20.62
C TRP A 64 -6.00 4.20 -19.29
N PRO A 65 -6.27 3.11 -18.55
CA PRO A 65 -5.65 2.90 -17.26
C PRO A 65 -4.14 2.68 -17.40
N PRO A 66 -3.35 3.06 -16.37
CA PRO A 66 -1.93 2.73 -16.32
C PRO A 66 -1.69 1.23 -16.34
N GLU A 67 -0.72 0.80 -17.15
CA GLU A 67 -0.38 -0.63 -17.32
C GLU A 67 0.35 -1.22 -16.10
N VAL A 68 0.94 -0.36 -15.27
CA VAL A 68 1.78 -0.78 -14.14
C VAL A 68 1.34 -0.10 -12.85
N PHE A 69 1.15 -0.91 -11.81
CA PHE A 69 0.92 -0.46 -10.44
C PHE A 69 1.98 -1.07 -9.51
N VAL A 70 2.80 -0.24 -8.90
CA VAL A 70 3.82 -0.65 -7.93
C VAL A 70 3.37 -0.24 -6.53
N GLN A 71 3.25 -1.22 -5.64
CA GLN A 71 2.92 -1.00 -4.23
C GLN A 71 4.17 -1.16 -3.36
N ALA A 72 4.43 -0.21 -2.47
CA ALA A 72 5.49 -0.35 -1.49
C ALA A 72 5.19 -1.50 -0.50
N GLY A 73 6.13 -2.44 -0.40
CA GLY A 73 6.11 -3.51 0.60
C GLY A 73 7.01 -3.22 1.80
N SER A 74 7.18 -4.22 2.67
CA SER A 74 8.13 -4.16 3.80
C SER A 74 8.63 -5.55 4.16
N LEU A 75 9.89 -5.64 4.64
CA LEU A 75 10.48 -6.88 5.17
C LEU A 75 9.78 -7.39 6.43
N ALA A 76 8.94 -6.56 7.06
CA ALA A 76 8.12 -6.97 8.19
C ALA A 76 7.19 -8.15 7.87
N ILE A 77 6.95 -8.47 6.59
CA ILE A 77 6.28 -9.70 6.16
C ILE A 77 6.98 -10.97 6.66
N TYR A 78 8.30 -10.93 6.87
CA TYR A 78 9.09 -12.06 7.36
C TYR A 78 9.27 -12.07 8.88
N GLY A 79 8.76 -11.07 9.59
CA GLY A 79 8.89 -10.94 11.04
C GLY A 79 10.34 -10.81 11.51
N ASP A 80 10.63 -11.28 12.72
CA ASP A 80 12.00 -11.48 13.17
C ASP A 80 12.53 -12.78 12.58
N ALA A 81 13.35 -12.65 11.53
CA ALA A 81 13.93 -13.80 10.83
C ALA A 81 15.30 -14.22 11.38
N GLY A 82 15.89 -13.48 12.32
CA GLY A 82 17.29 -13.65 12.72
C GLY A 82 18.22 -13.72 11.52
N ASP A 83 19.08 -14.74 11.48
CA ASP A 83 20.05 -14.96 10.39
C ASP A 83 19.47 -15.74 9.19
N ARG A 84 18.17 -16.05 9.20
CA ARG A 84 17.54 -16.82 8.12
C ARG A 84 17.50 -16.00 6.84
N ILE A 85 17.96 -16.60 5.74
CA ILE A 85 17.79 -16.04 4.40
C ILE A 85 16.31 -16.16 4.02
N CYS A 86 15.68 -15.00 3.76
CA CYS A 86 14.32 -14.90 3.27
C CYS A 86 14.30 -14.52 1.78
N THR A 87 13.36 -15.11 1.05
CA THR A 87 13.04 -14.81 -0.35
C THR A 87 11.54 -14.57 -0.48
N GLU A 88 11.07 -14.12 -1.64
CA GLU A 88 9.65 -13.90 -1.94
C GLU A 88 8.81 -15.19 -1.87
N ARG A 89 9.46 -16.37 -1.83
CA ARG A 89 8.82 -17.68 -1.63
C ARG A 89 8.74 -18.09 -0.16
N THR A 90 9.37 -17.32 0.72
CA THR A 90 9.37 -17.58 2.15
C THR A 90 7.98 -17.28 2.70
N PRO A 91 7.37 -18.20 3.47
CA PRO A 91 6.07 -17.95 4.07
C PRO A 91 6.08 -16.70 4.95
N PRO A 92 4.98 -15.93 4.96
CA PRO A 92 4.88 -14.76 5.84
C PRO A 92 4.92 -15.20 7.31
N ALA A 93 5.52 -14.35 8.14
CA ALA A 93 5.44 -14.50 9.58
C ALA A 93 4.02 -14.22 10.09
N THR A 94 3.79 -14.50 11.37
CA THR A 94 2.55 -14.18 12.05
C THR A 94 2.65 -12.85 12.78
N GLY A 95 1.50 -12.31 13.18
CA GLY A 95 1.42 -11.08 13.96
C GLY A 95 1.13 -9.84 13.13
N PHE A 96 1.01 -8.71 13.82
CA PHE A 96 0.39 -7.52 13.24
C PHE A 96 1.15 -6.95 12.04
N SER A 97 2.48 -6.80 12.11
CA SER A 97 3.25 -6.17 11.03
C SER A 97 3.25 -7.02 9.75
N ALA A 98 3.34 -8.34 9.88
CA ALA A 98 3.23 -9.25 8.73
C ALA A 98 1.81 -9.21 8.14
N ASN A 99 0.79 -9.20 8.98
CA ASN A 99 -0.60 -9.05 8.55
C ASN A 99 -0.86 -7.73 7.81
N VAL A 100 -0.24 -6.62 8.23
CA VAL A 100 -0.33 -5.34 7.50
C VAL A 100 0.22 -5.49 6.09
N CYS A 101 1.39 -6.13 5.93
CA CYS A 101 2.00 -6.34 4.60
C CYS A 101 1.12 -7.20 3.69
N LEU A 102 0.55 -8.28 4.24
CA LEU A 102 -0.37 -9.15 3.52
C LEU A 102 -1.66 -8.42 3.14
N ALA A 103 -2.25 -7.65 4.05
CA ALA A 103 -3.51 -6.98 3.80
C ALA A 103 -3.38 -5.85 2.76
N SER A 104 -2.25 -5.14 2.73
CA SER A 104 -2.01 -4.05 1.77
C SER A 104 -1.49 -4.50 0.42
N SER A 105 -1.20 -5.80 0.24
CA SER A 105 -0.74 -6.32 -1.04
C SER A 105 -1.90 -6.36 -2.04
N PRO A 106 -1.73 -5.84 -3.27
CA PRO A 106 -2.77 -5.85 -4.29
C PRO A 106 -3.13 -7.27 -4.76
N LEU A 107 -2.28 -8.27 -4.48
CA LEU A 107 -2.51 -9.69 -4.79
C LEU A 107 -3.44 -10.39 -3.78
N THR A 108 -3.74 -9.73 -2.66
CA THR A 108 -4.47 -10.29 -1.51
C THR A 108 -5.68 -9.44 -1.11
N GLY A 109 -6.02 -8.40 -1.90
CA GLY A 109 -7.30 -7.71 -1.81
C GLY A 109 -8.45 -8.59 -2.33
N PRO A 110 -9.73 -8.23 -2.08
CA PRO A 110 -10.85 -8.82 -2.81
C PRO A 110 -10.69 -8.63 -4.33
#